data_AF-A0A268UDU7-F1
#
_entry.id   AF-A0A268UDU7-F1
#
_cell.length_a   1.000
_cell.length_b   1.000
_cell.length_c   1.000
_cell.angle_alpha   90.00
_cell.angle_beta   90.00
_cell.angle_gamma   90.00
#
_symmetry.space_group_name_H-M   'P 1'
#
loop_
_entity.id
_entity.type
_entity.pdbx_description
1 polymer ?
#
loop_
_entity_poly.entity_id
_entity_poly.type
_entity_poly.pdbx_seq_one_letter_code
_entity_poly.pdbx_strand_id
1 'polypeptide(L)' 'MNLESLESIRAIAYFVVTVLLVVFLYAYIVSMYMKQKKGIVDYERYADLALKDNLDDEIIEPRENK' A
#
# COMPACT_ATOMS: atom_id res chain seq x y z
N MET A 1 19.53 -33.58 8.14
CA MET A 1 18.87 -32.63 7.22
C MET A 1 19.78 -32.50 6.02
N ASN A 2 19.31 -32.86 4.82
CA ASN A 2 20.14 -32.96 3.62
C ASN A 2 20.08 -31.65 2.81
N LEU A 3 21.10 -31.36 2.01
CA LEU A 3 21.16 -30.12 1.22
C LEU A 3 19.93 -29.97 0.31
N GLU A 4 19.56 -31.04 -0.39
CA GLU A 4 18.36 -31.13 -1.24
C GLU A 4 17.06 -30.77 -0.49
N SER A 5 16.94 -31.20 0.78
CA SER A 5 15.75 -30.90 1.60
C SER A 5 15.70 -29.44 2.03
N LEU A 6 16.85 -28.79 2.26
CA LEU A 6 16.92 -27.37 2.60
C LEU A 6 16.56 -26.48 1.42
N GLU A 7 17.05 -26.81 0.23
CA GLU A 7 16.75 -26.06 -1.00
C GLU A 7 15.27 -26.14 -1.36
N SER A 8 14.68 -27.34 -1.23
CA SER A 8 13.25 -27.56 -1.44
C SER A 8 12.38 -26.70 -0.50
N ILE A 9 12.71 -26.66 0.79
CA ILE A 9 11.99 -25.85 1.78
C ILE A 9 12.13 -24.36 1.47
N ARG A 10 13.34 -23.90 1.10
CA ARG A 10 13.58 -22.51 0.72
C ARG A 10 12.74 -22.09 -0.48
N ALA A 11 12.67 -22.93 -1.53
CA ALA A 11 11.89 -22.63 -2.73
C ALA A 11 10.39 -22.52 -2.41
N ILE A 12 9.86 -23.44 -1.61
CA ILE A 12 8.45 -23.42 -1.17
C ILE A 12 8.18 -22.16 -0.33
N ALA A 13 9.04 -21.86 0.65
CA ALA A 13 8.88 -20.67 1.49
C ALA A 13 8.89 -19.38 0.66
N TYR A 14 9.82 -19.26 -0.30
CA TYR A 14 9.89 -18.11 -1.19
C TYR A 14 8.60 -17.95 -2.01
N PHE A 15 8.11 -19.05 -2.60
CA PHE A 15 6.87 -19.03 -3.37
C PHE A 15 5.67 -18.61 -2.52
N VAL A 16 5.50 -19.21 -1.33
CA VAL A 16 4.39 -18.90 -0.42
C VAL A 16 4.42 -17.44 0.02
N VAL A 17 5.59 -16.93 0.43
CA VAL A 17 5.76 -15.53 0.82
C VAL A 17 5.48 -14.60 -0.35
N THR A 18 5.93 -14.94 -1.56
CA THR A 18 5.66 -14.14 -2.76
C THR A 18 4.16 -14.07 -3.05
N VAL A 19 3.45 -15.21 -3.03
CA VAL A 19 2.00 -15.25 -3.24
C VAL A 19 1.27 -14.46 -2.16
N LEU A 20 1.65 -14.63 -0.89
CA LEU A 20 1.08 -13.88 0.22
C LEU A 20 1.27 -12.37 0.02
N LEU A 21 2.48 -11.94 -0.35
CA LEU A 21 2.79 -10.53 -0.59
C LEU A 21 1.94 -9.97 -1.74
N VAL A 22 1.80 -10.72 -2.84
CA VAL A 22 0.94 -10.32 -3.97
C VAL A 22 -0.51 -10.16 -3.51
N VAL A 23 -1.07 -11.15 -2.80
CA VAL A 23 -2.45 -11.08 -2.28
C VAL A 23 -2.61 -9.88 -1.33
N PHE A 24 -1.65 -9.66 -0.44
CA PHE A 24 -1.65 -8.53 0.49
C PHE A 24 -1.66 -7.19 -0.24
N LEU A 25 -0.81 -7.01 -1.25
CA LEU A 25 -0.73 -5.78 -2.03
C LEU A 25 -2.03 -5.52 -2.81
N TYR A 26 -2.60 -6.55 -3.44
CA TYR A 26 -3.90 -6.40 -4.12
C TYR A 26 -5.02 -6.09 -3.13
N ALA A 27 -5.06 -6.76 -1.98
CA ALA A 27 -6.03 -6.46 -0.92
C ALA A 27 -5.88 -5.02 -0.41
N TYR A 28 -4.65 -4.52 -0.29
CA TYR A 28 -4.38 -3.13 0.08
C TYR A 28 -4.93 -2.14 -0.96
N ILE A 29 -4.67 -2.38 -2.25
CA ILE A 29 -5.23 -1.58 -3.35
C ILE A 29 -6.76 -1.58 -3.31
N VAL A 30 -7.39 -2.75 -3.15
CA VAL A 30 -8.85 -2.87 -3.02
C VAL A 30 -9.35 -2.07 -1.81
N SER A 31 -8.66 -2.15 -0.68
CA SER A 31 -9.03 -1.40 0.53
C SER A 31 -9.01 0.11 0.31
N MET A 32 -8.07 0.61 -0.51
CA MET A 32 -7.96 2.01 -0.89
C MET A 32 -9.20 2.46 -1.67
N TYR A 33 -9.59 1.71 -2.71
CA TYR A 33 -10.81 1.99 -3.47
C TYR A 33 -12.08 1.92 -2.60
N MET A 34 -12.14 0.97 -1.66
CA MET A 34 -13.27 0.87 -0.72
C MET A 34 -13.36 2.07 0.22
N LYS A 35 -12.22 2.59 0.70
CA LYS A 35 -12.16 3.80 1.54
C LYS A 35 -12.60 5.04 0.77
N GLN A 36 -12.20 5.16 -0.50
CA GLN A 36 -12.63 6.22 -1.40
C GLN A 36 -14.14 6.18 -1.64
N LYS A 37 -14.67 5.00 -1.99
CA LYS A 37 -16.11 4.81 -2.24
C LYS A 37 -16.97 5.11 -1.00
N LYS A 38 -16.44 4.87 0.19
CA LYS A 38 -17.10 5.19 1.47
C LYS A 38 -16.96 6.66 1.88
N GLY A 39 -16.18 7.46 1.14
CA GLY A 39 -15.92 8.87 1.47
C GLY A 39 -15.04 9.07 2.71
N ILE A 40 -14.32 8.04 3.15
CA ILE A 40 -13.46 8.13 4.34
C ILE A 40 -12.16 8.86 4.01
N VAL A 41 -11.61 8.61 2.83
CA VAL A 41 -10.39 9.25 2.33
C VAL A 41 -10.60 9.62 0.87
N ASP A 42 -10.36 10.87 0.52
CA ASP A 42 -10.34 11.32 -0.86
C ASP A 42 -8.91 11.26 -1.42
N TYR A 43 -8.63 10.21 -2.19
CA TYR A 43 -7.31 9.99 -2.75
C TYR A 43 -7.01 10.86 -3.99
N GLU A 44 -8.03 11.38 -4.68
CA GLU A 44 -7.83 12.30 -5.80
C GLU A 44 -7.27 13.64 -5.31
N ARG A 45 -7.65 14.03 -4.10
CA ARG A 45 -7.14 15.24 -3.44
C ARG A 45 -5.61 15.27 -3.26
N TYR A 46 -4.93 14.12 -3.21
CA TYR A 46 -3.46 14.13 -3.18
C TYR A 46 -2.82 14.32 -4.56
N ALA A 47 -3.54 14.07 -5.66
CA ALA A 47 -3.05 14.40 -7.00
C ALA A 47 -2.94 15.92 -7.18
N ASP A 48 -3.82 16.67 -6.50
CA ASP A 48 -3.77 18.14 -6.44
C ASP A 48 -2.47 18.67 -5.82
N LEU A 49 -1.76 17.90 -4.98
CA LEU A 49 -0.47 18.31 -4.42
C LEU A 49 0.57 18.57 -5.51
N ALA A 50 0.58 17.76 -6.57
CA ALA A 50 1.51 17.95 -7.69
C ALA A 50 1.11 19.14 -8.59
N LEU A 51 -0.16 19.54 -8.56
CA LEU A 51 -0.69 20.67 -9.33
C LEU A 51 -0.58 22.00 -8.58
N LYS A 52 -0.68 21.95 -7.25
CA LYS A 52 -0.67 23.08 -6.31
C LYS A 52 0.51 22.94 -5.34
N ASP A 53 1.71 23.14 -5.88
CA ASP A 53 2.99 23.01 -5.16
C ASP A 53 3.60 24.37 -4.74
N ASN A 54 2.79 25.44 -4.67
CA ASN A 54 3.28 26.71 -4.14
C ASN A 54 3.31 26.70 -2.62
N LEU A 55 4.22 27.48 -2.04
CA LEU A 55 4.39 27.59 -0.58
C LEU A 55 3.16 28.18 0.13
N ASP A 56 2.37 28.96 -0.59
CA ASP A 56 1.18 29.65 -0.07
C ASP A 56 -0.13 28.88 -0.37
N ASP A 57 -0.05 27.69 -0.98
CA ASP A 57 -1.22 26.89 -1.32
C ASP A 57 -1.89 26.29 -0.06
N GLU A 58 -3.18 25.97 -0.16
CA GLU A 58 -3.96 25.43 0.95
C GLU A 58 -3.42 24.07 1.42
N ILE A 59 -3.39 23.88 2.74
CA ILE A 59 -2.94 22.63 3.35
C ILE A 59 -3.97 21.54 3.07
N ILE A 60 -3.53 20.46 2.40
CA ILE A 60 -4.39 19.33 2.04
C ILE A 60 -4.96 18.64 3.29
N GLU A 61 -4.13 18.33 4.27
CA GLU A 61 -4.56 17.75 5.54
C GLU A 61 -4.27 18.65 6.72
N PRO A 62 -5.30 19.01 7.52
CA PRO A 62 -5.07 19.77 8.73
C PRO A 62 -4.14 18.97 9.65
N ARG A 63 -3.17 19.66 10.24
CA ARG A 63 -2.27 19.04 11.21
C ARG A 63 -3.10 18.58 12.41
N GLU A 64 -3.02 17.31 12.77
CA GLU A 64 -3.52 16.88 14.07
C GLU A 64 -2.74 17.62 15.16
N ASN A 65 -3.44 18.42 15.96
CA ASN A 65 -2.88 18.98 17.18
C ASN A 65 -2.70 17.81 18.17
N LYS A 66 -1.45 17.42 18.40
CA LYS A 66 -1.09 16.45 19.45
C LYS A 66 -1.24 17.06 20.84
#